data_AF-A0A371ISB5-F1
#
_entry.id   AF-A0A371ISB5-F1
#
_cell.length_a   1.000
_cell.length_b   1.000
_cell.length_c   1.000
_cell.angle_alpha   90.00
_cell.angle_beta   90.00
_cell.angle_gamma   90.00
#
_symmetry.space_group_name_H-M   'P 1'
#
loop_
_entity.id
_entity.type
_entity.pdbx_description
1 polymer ?
#
loop_
_entity_poly.entity_id
_entity_poly.type
_entity_poly.pdbx_seq_one_letter_code
_entity_poly.pdbx_strand_id
1 'polypeptide(L)' 'MFDQKKLDRINELAKKNKEVGLTEEEKQEREILRKEYLANFREHFRSRLDNVKVVSPEEYDEYMKKNKN' A
#
# COMPACT_ATOMS: atom_id res chain seq x y z
N MET A 1 4.64 9.49 3.54
CA MET A 1 3.19 9.68 3.39
C MET A 1 2.93 10.06 1.94
N PHE A 2 2.22 9.21 1.20
CA PHE A 2 1.94 9.47 -0.22
C PHE A 2 0.90 10.58 -0.36
N ASP A 3 1.00 11.39 -1.42
CA ASP A 3 0.12 12.53 -1.65
C ASP A 3 -1.30 12.05 -1.99
N GLN A 4 -2.29 12.48 -1.20
CA GLN A 4 -3.69 12.10 -1.37
C GLN A 4 -4.21 12.52 -2.76
N LYS A 5 -3.77 13.67 -3.29
CA LYS A 5 -4.18 14.15 -4.62
C LYS A 5 -3.72 13.21 -5.72
N LYS A 6 -2.53 12.62 -5.59
CA LYS A 6 -2.00 11.64 -6.56
C LYS A 6 -2.79 10.33 -6.49
N LEU A 7 -3.21 9.93 -5.28
CA LEU A 7 -4.03 8.73 -5.09
C LEU A 7 -5.42 8.88 -5.72
N ASP A 8 -6.04 10.04 -5.50
CA ASP A 8 -7.34 10.38 -6.07
C ASP A 8 -7.24 10.38 -7.61
N ARG A 9 -6.16 10.95 -8.16
CA ARG A 9 -5.89 10.93 -9.60
C ARG A 9 -5.76 9.53 -10.17
N ILE A 10 -5.06 8.62 -9.49
CA ILE A 10 -4.97 7.20 -9.88
C ILE A 10 -6.38 6.57 -9.93
N ASN A 11 -7.23 6.87 -8.95
CA ASN A 11 -8.60 6.33 -8.88
C ASN A 11 -9.48 6.89 -10.00
N GLU A 12 -9.37 8.18 -10.33
CA GLU A 12 -10.04 8.81 -11.47
C GLU A 12 -9.65 8.12 -12.79
N LEU A 13 -8.35 7.95 -13.03
CA LEU A 13 -7.82 7.28 -14.22
C LEU A 13 -8.27 5.80 -14.27
N ALA A 14 -8.34 5.12 -13.11
CA ALA A 14 -8.84 3.75 -13.04
C ALA A 14 -10.33 3.64 -13.36
N LYS A 15 -11.13 4.59 -12.88
CA LYS A 15 -12.57 4.67 -13.17
C LYS A 15 -12.81 4.96 -14.65
N LYS A 16 -12.10 5.95 -15.21
CA LYS A 16 -12.17 6.31 -16.63
C LYS A 16 -11.77 5.14 -17.54
N ASN A 17 -10.73 4.38 -17.16
CA ASN A 17 -10.32 3.17 -17.88
C ASN A 17 -11.41 2.10 -17.94
N LYS A 18 -12.25 2.01 -16.91
CA LYS A 18 -13.31 1.00 -16.81
C LYS A 18 -14.54 1.40 -17.63
N GLU A 19 -14.85 2.69 -17.70
CA GLU A 19 -16.03 3.20 -18.41
C GLU A 19 -15.79 3.44 -19.91
N VAL A 20 -14.71 4.13 -20.25
CA VAL A 20 -14.49 4.67 -21.61
C VAL A 20 -13.17 4.19 -22.22
N GLY A 21 -12.23 3.73 -21.39
CA GLY A 21 -10.86 3.41 -21.79
C GLY A 21 -9.91 4.60 -21.62
N LEU A 22 -8.62 4.32 -21.44
CA LEU A 22 -7.58 5.33 -21.30
C LEU A 22 -6.89 5.64 -22.62
N THR A 23 -6.59 6.92 -22.86
CA THR A 23 -5.65 7.32 -23.91
C THR A 23 -4.22 6.88 -23.57
N GLU A 24 -3.33 6.85 -24.56
CA GLU A 24 -1.90 6.54 -24.37
C GLU A 24 -1.24 7.44 -23.31
N GLU A 25 -1.54 8.74 -23.35
CA GLU A 25 -1.01 9.74 -22.41
C GLU A 25 -1.48 9.46 -20.97
N GLU A 26 -2.76 9.15 -20.80
CA GLU A 26 -3.34 8.84 -19.49
C GLU A 26 -2.86 7.51 -18.94
N LYS A 27 -2.55 6.53 -19.81
CA LYS A 27 -1.89 5.28 -19.39
C LYS A 27 -0.49 5.55 -18.86
N GLN A 28 0.29 6.38 -19.54
CA GLN A 28 1.63 6.77 -19.10
C GLN A 28 1.57 7.51 -17.76
N GLU A 29 0.67 8.49 -17.61
CA GLU A 29 0.45 9.21 -16.35
C GLU A 29 0.10 8.24 -15.22
N ARG A 30 -0.85 7.34 -15.45
CA ARG A 30 -1.23 6.32 -14.47
C ARG A 30 -0.07 5.41 -14.10
N GLU A 31 0.77 5.02 -15.05
CA GLU A 31 1.91 4.14 -14.79
C GLU A 31 2.98 4.82 -13.94
N ILE A 32 3.28 6.10 -14.20
CA ILE A 32 4.20 6.91 -13.42
C ILE A 32 3.68 7.05 -11.98
N LEU A 33 2.43 7.46 -11.81
CA LEU A 33 1.80 7.62 -10.50
C LEU A 33 1.77 6.30 -9.72
N ARG A 34 1.51 5.19 -10.41
CA ARG A 34 1.47 3.86 -9.77
C ARG A 34 2.86 3.37 -9.35
N LYS A 35 3.91 3.67 -10.13
CA LYS A 35 5.30 3.38 -9.74
C LYS A 35 5.69 4.14 -8.48
N GLU A 36 5.37 5.43 -8.41
CA GLU A 36 5.65 6.27 -7.24
C GLU A 36 4.89 5.80 -5.99
N TYR A 37 3.61 5.45 -6.14
CA TYR A 37 2.81 4.86 -5.07
C TYR A 37 3.41 3.56 -4.55
N LEU A 38 3.79 2.64 -5.46
CA LEU A 38 4.37 1.35 -5.08
C LEU A 38 5.74 1.51 -4.39
N ALA A 39 6.56 2.47 -4.78
CA ALA A 39 7.83 2.75 -4.13
C ALA A 39 7.61 3.16 -2.66
N ASN A 40 6.76 4.17 -2.44
CA ASN A 40 6.38 4.64 -1.10
C ASN A 40 5.72 3.53 -0.28
N PHE A 41 4.82 2.75 -0.89
CA PHE A 41 4.16 1.63 -0.24
C PHE A 41 5.16 0.56 0.20
N ARG A 42 6.11 0.18 -0.66
CA ARG A 42 7.14 -0.83 -0.33
C ARG A 42 8.05 -0.37 0.80
N GLU A 43 8.41 0.91 0.84
CA GLU A 43 9.22 1.48 1.91
C GLU A 43 8.47 1.40 3.25
N HIS A 44 7.23 1.90 3.29
CA HIS A 44 6.38 1.81 4.48
C HIS A 44 6.09 0.36 4.88
N PHE A 45 5.89 -0.53 3.92
CA PHE A 45 5.60 -1.95 4.17
C PHE A 45 6.82 -2.68 4.75
N ARG A 46 8.04 -2.40 4.26
CA ARG A 46 9.28 -2.95 4.85
C ARG A 46 9.45 -2.53 6.30
N SER A 47 9.29 -1.24 6.60
CA SER A 47 9.35 -0.75 7.98
C SER A 47 8.33 -1.44 8.88
N ARG A 48 7.13 -1.73 8.35
CA ARG A 48 6.13 -2.49 9.10
C ARG A 48 6.51 -3.95 9.31
N LEU A 49 7.09 -4.61 8.29
CA LEU A 49 7.59 -5.99 8.40
C LEU A 49 8.73 -6.12 9.40
N ASP A 50 9.61 -5.13 9.53
CA ASP A 50 10.67 -5.13 10.54
C ASP A 50 10.10 -5.16 11.98
N ASN A 51 8.87 -4.68 12.15
CA ASN A 51 8.14 -4.73 13.43
C ASN A 51 7.24 -5.99 13.56
N VAL A 52 7.14 -6.83 12.53
CA VAL A 52 6.37 -8.08 12.60
C VAL A 52 7.29 -9.19 13.09
N LYS A 53 6.99 -9.71 14.28
CA LYS A 53 7.62 -10.92 14.80
C LYS A 53 6.77 -12.14 14.44
N VAL A 54 7.38 -13.12 13.77
CA VAL A 54 6.76 -14.45 13.64
C VAL A 54 7.00 -15.20 14.95
N VAL A 55 5.92 -15.66 15.58
CA VAL A 55 5.95 -16.37 16.86
C VAL A 55 5.24 -17.70 16.73
N SER A 56 5.66 -18.70 17.50
CA SER A 56 4.90 -19.94 17.64
C SER A 56 3.58 -19.70 18.41
N PRO A 57 2.59 -20.61 18.33
CA PRO A 57 1.35 -20.48 19.11
C PRO A 57 1.60 -20.37 20.63
N GLU A 58 2.61 -21.09 21.14
CA GLU A 58 3.00 -21.08 22.55
C GLU A 58 3.61 -19.73 22.95
N GLU A 59 4.52 -19.19 22.13
CA GLU A 59 5.12 -17.87 22.32
C GLU A 59 4.07 -16.74 22.26
N TYR A 60 3.06 -16.89 21.40
CA TYR A 60 1.93 -15.95 21.32
C TYR A 60 1.10 -15.97 22.60
N ASP A 61 0.75 -17.14 23.13
CA ASP A 61 -0.01 -17.26 24.37
C ASP A 61 0.75 -16.68 25.57
N GLU A 62 2.07 -16.88 25.65
CA GLU A 62 2.92 -16.25 26.66
C GLU A 62 2.98 -14.73 26.53
N TYR A 63 3.16 -14.22 25.30
CA TYR A 63 3.14 -12.79 25.02
C TYR A 63 1.79 -12.14 25.43
N MET A 64 0.67 -12.78 25.09
CA MET A 64 -0.67 -12.28 25.41
C MET A 64 -0.98 -12.32 26.91
N LYS A 65 -0.43 -13.29 27.66
CA LYS A 65 -0.54 -13.34 29.12
C LYS A 65 0.28 -12.25 29.80
N LYS A 66 1.50 -11.96 29.30
CA LYS A 66 2.42 -10.97 29.88
C LYS A 66 1.98 -9.52 29.68
N ASN A 67 1.29 -9.23 28.57
CA ASN A 67 0.80 -7.88 28.23
C ASN A 67 -0.63 -7.60 28.73
N LYS A 68 -1.20 -8.47 29.59
CA LYS A 68 -2.55 -8.33 30.13
C LYS A 68 -2.62 -7.71 31.54
N ASN A 69 -1.53 -7.11 32.01
CA ASN A 69 -1.45 -6.38 33.29
C ASN A 69 -1.47 -4.88 33.08
#